data_AF-A0AAW2WUJ6-F1
#
_entry.id   AF-A0AAW2WUJ6-F1
#
_cell.length_a   1.000
_cell.length_b   1.000
_cell.length_c   1.000
_cell.angle_alpha   90.00
_cell.angle_beta   90.00
_cell.angle_gamma   90.00
#
_symmetry.space_group_name_H-M   'P 1'
#
loop_
_entity.id
_entity.type
_entity.pdbx_description
1 polymer ?
#
loop_
_entity_poly.entity_id
_entity_poly.type
_entity_poly.pdbx_seq_one_letter_code
_entity_poly.pdbx_strand_id
1 'polypeptide(L)'
;MKIKFPTPGGIGEEQGDPLQSRRCYVDAVRRGEKRGGDDTQDKVPPNKKGKAPEEKISEATETPAKVQPAEELLNIQIIPGDPDKTTRIGSHLGEEAKNEITLCLQRNADIFAWTPQDLEGIDPQVITHHLNIDPNCKPIKQKKRYFGPEKDKIIQAEVNKLMAAGHIEEI
;
A
#
# COMPACT_ATOMS: atom_id res chain seq x y z
N MET A 1 2.40 -7.82 18.94
CA MET A 1 0.97 -7.41 18.93
C MET A 1 0.14 -8.69 18.78
N LYS A 2 -0.92 -8.87 19.57
CA LYS A 2 -1.82 -10.04 19.50
C LYS A 2 -3.07 -9.64 18.72
N ILE A 3 -3.41 -10.40 17.69
CA ILE A 3 -4.61 -10.20 16.88
C ILE A 3 -5.65 -11.23 17.34
N LYS A 4 -6.87 -10.78 17.60
CA LYS A 4 -7.99 -11.67 17.93
C LYS A 4 -8.96 -11.72 16.76
N PHE A 5 -9.47 -12.90 16.42
CA PHE A 5 -10.42 -13.07 15.32
C PHE A 5 -11.47 -14.13 15.65
N PRO A 6 -12.68 -14.01 15.10
CA PRO A 6 -13.76 -14.97 15.36
C PRO A 6 -13.50 -16.31 14.66
N THR A 7 -13.76 -17.40 15.37
CA THR A 7 -13.72 -18.79 14.87
C THR A 7 -15.01 -19.52 15.28
N PRO A 8 -15.37 -20.65 14.64
CA PRO A 8 -16.56 -21.42 15.03
C PRO A 8 -16.59 -21.87 16.50
N GLY A 9 -15.43 -21.95 17.16
CA GLY A 9 -15.28 -22.33 18.58
C GLY A 9 -15.08 -21.15 19.54
N GLY A 10 -15.22 -19.90 19.09
CA GLY A 10 -14.99 -18.70 19.91
C GLY A 10 -13.92 -17.78 19.33
N ILE A 11 -13.27 -16.98 20.18
CA ILE A 11 -12.24 -16.03 19.74
C ILE A 11 -10.89 -16.73 19.65
N GLY A 12 -10.33 -16.82 18.44
CA GLY A 12 -8.94 -17.23 18.21
C GLY A 12 -7.99 -16.06 18.47
N GLU A 13 -6.79 -16.35 18.97
CA GLU A 13 -5.72 -15.36 19.13
C GLU A 13 -4.48 -15.81 18.35
N GLU A 14 -3.94 -14.91 17.52
CA GLU A 14 -2.66 -15.10 16.84
C GLU A 14 -1.69 -13.99 17.27
N GLN A 15 -0.44 -14.37 17.49
CA GLN A 15 0.62 -13.44 17.84
C GLN A 15 1.75 -13.57 16.83
N GLY A 16 2.02 -12.49 16.10
CA GLY A 16 3.21 -12.43 15.25
C GLY A 16 4.49 -12.48 16.09
N ASP A 17 5.48 -13.24 15.62
CA ASP A 17 6.84 -13.29 16.16
C ASP A 17 7.72 -12.27 15.40
N PRO A 18 8.11 -11.14 16.05
CA PRO A 18 8.91 -10.10 15.40
C PRO A 18 10.28 -10.59 14.90
N LEU A 19 10.89 -11.59 15.57
CA LEU A 19 12.18 -12.12 15.17
C LEU A 19 12.05 -12.93 13.87
N GLN A 20 10.98 -13.73 13.74
CA GLN A 20 10.70 -14.45 12.50
C GLN A 20 10.36 -13.49 11.37
N SER A 21 9.54 -12.47 11.61
CA SER A 21 9.26 -11.43 10.60
C SER A 21 10.53 -10.74 10.12
N ARG A 22 11.45 -10.39 11.04
CA ARG A 22 12.73 -9.78 10.69
C ARG A 22 13.62 -10.72 9.89
N ARG A 23 13.69 -12.01 10.27
CA ARG A 23 14.44 -13.03 9.52
C ARG A 23 13.88 -13.20 8.11
N CYS A 24 12.57 -13.34 7.96
CA CYS A 24 11.92 -13.44 6.65
C CYS A 24 12.21 -12.21 5.77
N TYR A 25 12.19 -11.00 6.35
CA TYR A 25 12.54 -9.78 5.64
C TYR A 25 13.99 -9.81 5.14
N VAL A 26 14.95 -10.10 6.02
CA VAL A 26 16.38 -10.18 5.65
C VAL A 26 16.63 -11.24 4.59
N ASP A 27 16.00 -12.41 4.71
CA ASP A 27 16.12 -13.49 3.72
C ASP A 27 15.49 -13.14 2.37
N ALA A 28 14.39 -12.38 2.36
CA ALA A 28 13.77 -11.90 1.12
C ALA A 28 14.66 -10.88 0.40
N VAL A 29 15.27 -9.97 1.16
CA VAL A 29 16.24 -8.99 0.64
C VAL A 29 17.46 -9.71 0.03
N ARG A 30 18.07 -10.64 0.79
CA ARG A 30 19.21 -11.46 0.32
C ARG A 30 18.87 -12.30 -0.92
N ARG A 31 17.64 -12.80 -1.03
CA ARG A 31 17.17 -13.53 -2.23
C ARG A 31 17.01 -12.63 -3.44
N GLY A 32 16.56 -11.38 -3.25
CA GLY A 32 16.49 -10.39 -4.31
C GLY A 32 17.87 -10.05 -4.89
N GLU A 33 18.90 -9.99 -4.04
CA GLU A 33 20.28 -9.69 -4.44
C GLU A 33 20.94 -10.84 -5.24
N LYS A 34 20.55 -12.10 -4.98
CA LYS A 34 21.15 -13.30 -5.62
C LYS A 34 20.57 -13.69 -6.97
N ARG A 35 19.43 -13.12 -7.40
CA ARG A 35 18.79 -13.46 -8.70
C ARG A 35 19.49 -12.89 -9.93
N GLY A 36 20.66 -12.24 -9.78
CA GLY A 36 21.49 -11.76 -10.88
C GLY A 36 22.30 -12.83 -11.61
N GLY A 37 22.06 -14.13 -11.40
CA GLY A 37 22.79 -15.20 -12.08
C GLY A 37 22.10 -16.55 -12.05
N ASP A 38 21.69 -16.98 -13.25
CA ASP A 38 21.52 -18.34 -13.79
C ASP A 38 20.57 -19.35 -13.10
N ASP A 39 19.83 -20.04 -13.96
CA ASP A 39 18.82 -21.07 -13.69
C ASP A 39 19.41 -22.27 -12.93
N THR A 40 18.64 -22.84 -12.00
CA THR A 40 18.45 -24.29 -11.84
C THR A 40 17.34 -24.57 -10.82
N GLN A 41 16.38 -25.39 -11.23
CA GLN A 41 15.36 -26.00 -10.37
C GLN A 41 16.02 -26.82 -9.26
N ASP A 42 15.61 -26.70 -8.00
CA ASP A 42 15.40 -27.91 -7.20
C ASP A 42 14.63 -27.68 -5.89
N LYS A 43 13.55 -28.46 -5.79
CA LYS A 43 13.06 -29.25 -4.66
C LYS A 43 13.19 -28.68 -3.24
N VAL A 44 12.03 -28.65 -2.57
CA VAL A 44 11.91 -28.77 -1.12
C VAL A 44 12.36 -30.17 -0.68
N PRO A 45 13.26 -30.31 0.32
CA PRO A 45 13.21 -31.45 1.23
C PRO A 45 13.36 -31.01 2.70
N PRO A 46 13.12 -31.90 3.69
CA PRO A 46 12.20 -31.60 4.78
C PRO A 46 12.88 -31.22 6.10
N ASN A 47 12.04 -30.63 6.96
CA ASN A 47 12.12 -30.53 8.41
C ASN A 47 13.27 -31.34 9.08
N LYS A 48 14.30 -30.64 9.59
CA LYS A 48 15.22 -31.17 10.61
C LYS A 48 15.30 -30.18 11.77
N LYS A 49 14.83 -30.64 12.94
CA LYS A 49 15.09 -30.04 14.24
C LYS A 49 16.61 -30.06 14.49
N GLY A 50 17.22 -28.90 14.70
CA GLY A 50 18.64 -28.80 15.06
C GLY A 50 19.11 -27.36 15.24
N LYS A 51 19.38 -27.00 16.49
CA LYS A 51 20.16 -25.87 17.04
C LYS A 51 20.29 -24.59 16.19
N ALA A 52 19.71 -23.52 16.72
CA ALA A 52 20.00 -22.15 16.33
C ALA A 52 21.50 -21.83 16.42
N PRO A 53 22.09 -21.22 15.38
CA PRO A 53 23.26 -20.36 15.55
C PRO A 53 22.75 -18.94 15.82
N GLU A 54 23.14 -18.38 16.96
CA GLU A 54 23.09 -16.93 17.20
C GLU A 54 24.05 -16.24 16.22
N GLU A 55 23.54 -15.83 15.06
CA GLU A 55 24.28 -14.90 14.21
C GLU A 55 24.03 -13.47 14.68
N LYS A 56 25.10 -12.87 15.22
CA LYS A 56 25.18 -11.45 15.54
C LYS A 56 24.73 -10.64 14.34
N ILE A 57 23.70 -9.82 14.55
CA ILE A 57 23.22 -8.85 13.58
C ILE A 57 24.28 -7.74 13.54
N SER A 58 25.22 -7.84 12.60
CA SER A 58 26.14 -6.75 12.29
C SER A 58 25.34 -5.60 11.70
N GLU A 59 25.38 -4.47 12.38
CA GLU A 59 24.87 -3.18 11.97
C GLU A 59 25.73 -2.69 10.80
N ALA A 60 25.33 -3.04 9.58
CA ALA A 60 25.93 -2.53 8.35
C ALA A 60 25.10 -1.35 7.85
N THR A 61 25.75 -0.19 7.81
CA THR A 61 25.28 1.07 7.24
C THR A 61 25.15 0.94 5.73
N GLU A 62 24.14 0.23 5.26
CA GLU A 62 23.79 0.16 3.84
C GLU A 62 22.31 0.50 3.71
N THR A 63 21.98 1.37 2.76
CA THR A 63 20.60 1.69 2.37
C THR A 63 19.78 0.40 2.33
N PRO A 64 18.68 0.26 3.08
CA PRO A 64 17.98 -1.01 3.16
C PRO A 64 17.47 -1.36 1.76
N ALA A 65 18.09 -2.37 1.15
CA ALA A 65 17.66 -2.91 -0.13
C ALA A 65 16.17 -3.25 -0.02
N LYS A 66 15.37 -2.53 -0.81
CA LYS A 66 13.91 -2.62 -0.77
C LYS A 66 13.52 -3.96 -1.37
N VAL A 67 12.68 -4.72 -0.67
CA VAL A 67 12.09 -5.96 -1.21
C VAL A 67 11.37 -5.58 -2.51
N GLN A 68 11.88 -6.10 -3.63
CA GLN A 68 11.25 -5.90 -4.93
C GLN A 68 10.11 -6.92 -5.12
N PRO A 69 9.07 -6.57 -5.89
CA PRO A 69 8.05 -7.53 -6.29
C PRO A 69 8.71 -8.81 -6.83
N ALA A 70 8.17 -9.96 -6.43
CA ALA A 70 8.74 -11.25 -6.81
C ALA A 70 8.67 -11.52 -8.32
N GLU A 71 7.80 -10.78 -9.01
CA GLU A 71 7.47 -10.90 -10.43
C GLU A 71 7.60 -9.52 -11.11
N GLU A 72 8.05 -9.53 -12.35
CA GLU A 72 8.04 -8.36 -13.21
C GLU A 72 6.59 -7.96 -13.54
N LEU A 73 6.31 -6.67 -13.69
CA LEU A 73 4.96 -6.17 -13.95
C LEU A 73 4.94 -5.36 -15.25
N LEU A 74 3.91 -5.57 -16.05
CA LEU A 74 3.66 -4.86 -17.30
C LEU A 74 2.68 -3.71 -17.09
N ASN A 75 2.97 -2.56 -17.68
CA ASN A 75 2.05 -1.42 -17.70
C ASN A 75 1.00 -1.62 -18.79
N ILE A 76 -0.27 -1.43 -18.43
CA ILE A 76 -1.41 -1.39 -19.34
C ILE A 76 -2.15 -0.07 -19.21
N GLN A 77 -2.77 0.40 -20.31
CA GLN A 77 -3.63 1.59 -20.30
C GLN A 77 -5.06 1.18 -19.94
N ILE A 78 -5.62 1.83 -18.92
CA ILE A 78 -7.04 1.68 -18.54
C ILE A 78 -7.92 2.54 -19.44
N ILE A 79 -7.46 3.73 -19.82
CA ILE A 79 -8.16 4.57 -20.80
C ILE A 79 -7.32 4.60 -22.08
N PRO A 80 -7.77 3.99 -23.19
CA PRO A 80 -7.04 4.01 -24.44
C PRO A 80 -6.77 5.45 -24.90
N GLY A 81 -5.49 5.77 -25.11
CA GLY A 81 -5.07 7.09 -25.58
C GLY A 81 -4.68 8.09 -24.48
N ASP A 82 -4.82 7.72 -23.20
CA ASP A 82 -4.35 8.53 -22.07
C ASP A 82 -3.14 7.84 -21.40
N PRO A 83 -1.91 8.35 -21.57
CA PRO A 83 -0.70 7.72 -21.03
C PRO A 83 -0.63 7.81 -19.50
N ASP A 84 -1.35 8.75 -18.88
CA ASP A 84 -1.31 8.95 -17.42
C ASP A 84 -2.26 7.97 -16.71
N LYS A 85 -3.22 7.38 -17.43
CA LYS A 85 -4.22 6.46 -16.88
C LYS A 85 -3.85 5.00 -17.08
N THR A 86 -2.79 4.58 -16.41
CA THR A 86 -2.21 3.24 -16.51
C THR A 86 -2.24 2.47 -15.20
N THR A 87 -2.19 1.14 -15.28
CA THR A 87 -2.00 0.25 -14.13
C THR A 87 -1.05 -0.89 -14.47
N ARG A 88 -0.68 -1.70 -13.48
CA ARG A 88 0.32 -2.77 -13.58
C ARG A 88 -0.31 -4.15 -13.41
N ILE A 89 0.00 -5.07 -14.32
CA ILE A 89 -0.40 -6.48 -14.25
C ILE A 89 0.82 -7.41 -14.29
N GLY A 90 0.71 -8.64 -13.79
CA GLY A 90 1.80 -9.62 -13.77
C GLY A 90 2.34 -9.95 -15.17
N SER A 91 3.66 -9.97 -15.34
CA SER A 91 4.29 -10.30 -16.62
C SER A 91 4.15 -11.78 -16.98
N HIS A 92 3.97 -12.67 -16.00
CA HIS A 92 3.85 -14.12 -16.20
C HIS A 92 2.40 -14.58 -16.41
N LEU A 93 1.43 -13.65 -16.42
CA LEU A 93 0.06 -13.97 -16.81
C LEU A 93 0.03 -14.47 -18.27
N GLY A 94 -0.74 -15.52 -18.54
CA GLY A 94 -1.00 -15.98 -19.90
C GLY A 94 -1.67 -14.88 -20.74
N GLU A 95 -1.44 -14.87 -22.05
CA GLU A 95 -1.94 -13.81 -22.93
C GLU A 95 -3.47 -13.65 -22.86
N GLU A 96 -4.20 -14.76 -22.79
CA GLU A 96 -5.66 -14.77 -22.62
C GLU A 96 -6.09 -14.04 -21.34
N ALA A 97 -5.51 -14.42 -20.20
CA ALA A 97 -5.80 -13.79 -18.91
C ALA A 97 -5.40 -12.31 -18.88
N LYS A 98 -4.27 -11.93 -19.49
CA LYS A 98 -3.87 -10.53 -19.63
C LYS A 98 -4.91 -9.72 -20.39
N ASN A 99 -5.42 -10.27 -21.49
CA ASN A 99 -6.43 -9.62 -22.31
C ASN A 99 -7.75 -9.48 -21.55
N GLU A 100 -8.22 -10.55 -20.89
CA GLU A 100 -9.45 -10.51 -20.08
C GLU A 100 -9.38 -9.48 -18.95
N ILE A 101 -8.28 -9.47 -18.20
CA ILE A 101 -8.07 -8.50 -17.12
C ILE A 101 -8.02 -7.09 -17.68
N THR A 102 -7.28 -6.87 -18.76
CA THR A 102 -7.17 -5.55 -19.39
C THR A 102 -8.54 -5.04 -19.85
N LEU A 103 -9.32 -5.87 -20.54
CA LEU A 103 -10.67 -5.51 -20.98
C LEU A 103 -11.61 -5.24 -19.80
N CYS A 104 -11.52 -6.04 -18.73
CA CYS A 104 -12.31 -5.83 -17.53
C CYS A 104 -12.00 -4.49 -16.88
N LEU A 105 -10.71 -4.14 -16.74
CA LEU A 105 -10.28 -2.87 -16.16
C LEU A 105 -10.70 -1.68 -17.03
N GLN A 106 -10.54 -1.79 -18.35
CA GLN A 106 -10.96 -0.74 -19.30
C GLN A 106 -12.48 -0.53 -19.29
N ARG A 107 -13.26 -1.61 -19.18
CA ARG A 107 -14.73 -1.54 -19.12
C ARG A 107 -15.24 -0.85 -17.86
N ASN A 108 -14.50 -0.97 -16.76
CA ASN A 108 -14.81 -0.34 -15.48
C ASN A 108 -13.86 0.84 -15.20
N ALA A 109 -13.42 1.58 -16.23
CA ALA A 109 -12.48 2.68 -16.07
C ALA A 109 -13.00 3.82 -15.16
N ASP A 110 -14.32 3.90 -15.00
CA ASP A 110 -15.07 4.86 -14.18
C ASP A 110 -14.95 4.60 -12.68
N ILE A 111 -14.60 3.38 -12.25
CA ILE A 111 -14.43 3.07 -10.81
C ILE A 111 -13.12 3.62 -10.23
N PHE A 112 -12.20 4.05 -11.09
CA PHE A 112 -10.90 4.55 -10.70
C PHE A 112 -10.93 6.06 -10.48
N ALA A 113 -10.28 6.50 -9.40
CA ALA A 113 -10.08 7.92 -9.15
C ALA A 113 -8.76 8.40 -9.74
N TRP A 114 -8.82 9.15 -10.84
CA TRP A 114 -7.64 9.70 -11.53
C TRP A 114 -7.27 11.08 -11.00
N THR A 115 -8.29 11.83 -10.61
CA THR A 115 -8.23 13.17 -10.06
C THR A 115 -8.99 13.23 -8.74
N PRO A 116 -8.76 14.23 -7.88
CA PRO A 116 -9.55 14.39 -6.67
C PRO A 116 -11.05 14.51 -6.97
N GLN A 117 -11.44 15.10 -8.10
CA GLN A 117 -12.84 15.21 -8.51
C GLN A 117 -13.52 13.84 -8.65
N ASP A 118 -12.78 12.81 -9.07
CA ASP A 118 -13.31 11.45 -9.23
C ASP A 118 -13.52 10.73 -7.88
N LEU A 119 -12.99 11.28 -6.78
CA LEU A 119 -13.25 10.78 -5.43
C LEU A 119 -14.59 11.31 -4.90
N GLU A 120 -15.66 11.05 -5.65
CA GLU A 120 -17.01 11.33 -5.19
C GLU A 120 -17.33 10.38 -4.02
N GLY A 121 -17.35 10.94 -2.81
CA GLY A 121 -17.75 10.21 -1.62
C GLY A 121 -19.23 9.84 -1.65
N ILE A 122 -19.72 9.30 -0.53
CA ILE A 122 -21.17 9.15 -0.36
C ILE A 122 -21.76 10.54 -0.12
N ASP A 123 -22.86 10.85 -0.81
CA ASP A 123 -23.61 12.10 -0.62
C ASP A 123 -23.87 12.34 0.88
N PRO A 124 -23.44 13.49 1.45
CA PRO A 124 -23.70 13.83 2.85
C PRO A 124 -25.18 13.81 3.23
N GLN A 125 -26.11 14.00 2.27
CA GLN A 125 -27.55 13.88 2.48
C GLN A 125 -28.00 12.43 2.71
N VAL A 126 -27.26 11.45 2.18
CA VAL A 126 -27.53 10.01 2.36
C VAL A 126 -27.00 9.54 3.71
N ILE A 127 -25.72 9.80 3.99
CA ILE A 127 -25.11 9.45 5.27
C ILE A 127 -23.97 10.42 5.59
N THR A 128 -23.93 10.89 6.83
CA THR A 128 -22.85 11.72 7.36
C THR A 128 -22.37 11.14 8.68
N HIS A 129 -21.05 11.15 8.90
CA HIS A 129 -20.48 10.84 10.20
C HIS A 129 -20.62 12.02 11.16
N HIS A 130 -21.21 11.78 12.33
CA HIS A 130 -21.26 12.78 13.40
C HIS A 130 -20.21 12.47 14.46
N LEU A 131 -19.36 13.45 14.79
CA LEU A 131 -18.45 13.35 15.92
C LEU A 131 -19.24 13.54 17.22
N ASN A 132 -19.24 12.54 18.10
CA ASN A 132 -19.87 12.64 19.41
C ASN A 132 -18.98 13.43 20.38
N ILE A 133 -19.11 14.75 20.36
CA ILE A 133 -18.33 15.69 21.18
C ILE A 133 -19.20 16.18 22.34
N ASP A 134 -18.63 16.25 23.55
CA ASP A 134 -19.30 16.87 24.70
C ASP A 134 -19.56 18.37 24.42
N PRO A 135 -20.83 18.84 24.42
CA PRO A 135 -21.17 20.24 24.18
C PRO A 135 -20.53 21.22 25.17
N ASN A 136 -20.11 20.75 26.35
CA ASN A 136 -19.47 21.56 27.37
C ASN A 136 -17.96 21.75 27.13
N CYS A 137 -17.36 21.01 26.20
CA CYS A 137 -15.96 21.16 25.85
C CYS A 137 -15.73 22.47 25.08
N LYS A 138 -14.73 23.25 25.50
CA LYS A 138 -14.37 24.50 24.82
C LYS A 138 -13.55 24.20 23.55
N PRO A 139 -13.85 24.83 22.41
CA PRO A 139 -13.01 24.74 21.21
C PRO A 139 -11.58 25.22 21.47
N ILE A 140 -10.59 24.51 20.95
CA ILE A 140 -9.17 24.86 21.10
C ILE A 140 -8.61 25.22 19.73
N LYS A 141 -8.18 26.48 19.55
CA LYS A 141 -7.48 26.92 18.35
C LYS A 141 -6.00 26.55 18.44
N GLN A 142 -5.55 25.66 17.58
CA GLN A 142 -4.13 25.33 17.47
C GLN A 142 -3.38 26.39 16.64
N LYS A 143 -2.15 26.72 17.06
CA LYS A 143 -1.29 27.64 16.32
C LYS A 143 -0.84 27.00 15.00
N LYS A 144 -0.99 27.73 13.88
CA LYS A 144 -0.50 27.29 12.57
C LYS A 144 1.01 27.03 12.61
N ARG A 145 1.43 25.89 12.06
CA ARG A 145 2.86 25.56 11.87
C ARG A 145 3.40 26.23 10.62
N TYR A 146 4.66 26.67 10.66
CA TYR A 146 5.38 27.21 9.52
C TYR A 146 6.14 26.10 8.81
N PHE A 147 5.91 25.91 7.51
CA PHE A 147 6.52 24.82 6.73
C PHE A 147 7.66 25.30 5.81
N GLY A 148 7.85 26.60 5.66
CA GLY A 148 8.82 27.19 4.75
C GLY A 148 8.25 27.38 3.33
N PRO A 149 8.82 28.29 2.55
CA PRO A 149 8.20 28.80 1.33
C PRO A 149 8.02 27.74 0.23
N GLU A 150 8.90 26.75 0.15
CA GLU A 150 8.79 25.66 -0.83
C GLU A 150 7.61 24.74 -0.52
N LYS A 151 7.49 24.30 0.74
CA LYS A 151 6.39 23.45 1.18
C LYS A 151 5.06 24.20 1.16
N ASP A 152 5.06 25.47 1.55
CA ASP A 152 3.85 26.29 1.54
C ASP A 152 3.25 26.41 0.12
N LYS A 153 4.08 26.50 -0.92
CA LYS A 153 3.61 26.47 -2.32
C LYS A 153 2.94 25.15 -2.70
N ILE A 154 3.52 24.02 -2.28
CA ILE A 154 2.94 22.69 -2.54
C ILE A 154 1.62 22.53 -1.79
N ILE A 155 1.59 22.92 -0.51
CA ILE A 155 0.37 22.90 0.31
C ILE A 155 -0.72 23.76 -0.33
N GLN A 156 -0.37 24.97 -0.79
CA GLN A 156 -1.34 25.86 -1.42
C GLN A 156 -1.89 25.29 -2.74
N ALA A 157 -1.03 24.69 -3.56
CA ALA A 157 -1.47 24.01 -4.79
C ALA A 157 -2.43 22.86 -4.50
N GLU A 158 -2.13 22.03 -3.48
CA GLU A 158 -3.00 20.91 -3.11
C GLU A 158 -4.31 21.38 -2.49
N VAL A 159 -4.30 22.41 -1.62
CA VAL A 159 -5.51 23.02 -1.07
C VAL A 159 -6.41 23.54 -2.20
N ASN A 160 -5.84 24.26 -3.17
CA ASN A 160 -6.63 24.75 -4.31
C ASN A 160 -7.24 23.59 -5.12
N LYS A 161 -6.51 22.49 -5.28
CA LYS A 161 -6.98 21.28 -5.98
C LYS A 161 -8.17 20.63 -5.26
N LEU A 162 -8.10 20.53 -3.92
CA LEU A 162 -9.17 19.98 -3.10
C LEU A 162 -10.38 20.91 -3.00
N MET A 163 -10.17 22.23 -2.91
CA MET A 163 -11.24 23.24 -2.98
C MET A 163 -11.98 23.16 -4.32
N ALA A 164 -11.25 23.04 -5.43
CA ALA A 164 -11.85 22.91 -6.76
C ALA A 164 -12.64 21.60 -6.94
N ALA A 165 -12.32 20.56 -6.18
CA ALA A 165 -13.07 19.30 -6.16
C ALA A 165 -14.28 19.33 -5.19
N GLY A 166 -14.44 20.37 -4.38
CA GLY A 166 -15.51 20.46 -3.38
C GLY A 166 -15.31 19.59 -2.14
N HIS A 167 -14.12 19.02 -1.95
CA HIS A 167 -13.81 18.14 -0.80
C HIS A 167 -13.54 18.90 0.50
N ILE A 168 -13.19 20.19 0.36
CA ILE A 168 -12.99 21.10 1.48
C ILE A 168 -13.67 22.43 1.17
N GLU A 169 -14.10 23.12 2.22
CA GLU A 169 -14.73 24.43 2.17
C GLU A 169 -14.21 25.34 3.28
N GLU A 170 -14.38 26.65 3.11
CA GLU A 170 -14.07 27.63 4.14
C GLU A 170 -15.22 27.72 5.15
N ILE A 171 -14.90 27.63 6.45
CA ILE A 171 -15.84 27.63 7.59
C ILE A 171 -15.67 28.93 8.39
#